data_AF-A0AAJ6EPM2-F1
#
_entry.id   AF-A0AAJ6EPM2-F1
#
_cell.length_a   1.000
_cell.length_b   1.000
_cell.length_c   1.000
_cell.angle_alpha   90.00
_cell.angle_beta   90.00
_cell.angle_gamma   90.00
#
_symmetry.space_group_name_H-M   'P 1'
#
loop_
_entity.id
_entity.type
_entity.pdbx_description
1 polymer ?
#
loop_
_entity_poly.entity_id
_entity_poly.type
_entity_poly.pdbx_seq_one_letter_code
_entity_poly.pdbx_strand_id
1 'polypeptide(L)'
;MNPPPIPRAPSVHAKLDGALAAVAVLETETAELALAAAENKPGAAGKLAVHREKTALAESRVREMRSALDLAVRLDRESVASVAASERAERLTAFKSHMAARDQAVEALMSAAATMAAAFGDYIEATRGAKETLPAGVAFPLVGIGPLGLGGRSDGPLDLLILAELHRLAPLRQPKTNDFVALPFARPLWPADTLDPSATPAALDEYRAAARVVVDDIEKQIDALNAADLAGAARKEAA
;
A
#
# COMPACT_ATOMS: atom_id res chain seq x y z
N MET A 1 10.36 7.42 10.90
CA MET A 1 9.17 8.14 11.42
C MET A 1 9.39 9.60 11.14
N ASN A 2 8.50 10.23 10.37
CA ASN A 2 8.55 11.69 10.23
C ASN A 2 8.18 12.32 11.58
N PRO A 3 8.90 13.37 12.02
CA PRO A 3 8.57 14.05 13.27
C PRO A 3 7.14 14.61 13.21
N PRO A 4 6.41 14.66 14.34
CA PRO A 4 5.08 15.23 14.36
C PRO A 4 5.14 16.68 13.87
N PRO A 5 4.13 17.14 13.11
CA PRO A 5 4.10 18.50 12.61
C PRO A 5 4.15 19.49 13.77
N ILE A 6 4.96 20.54 13.63
CA ILE A 6 5.00 21.64 14.59
C ILE A 6 3.63 22.33 14.54
N PRO A 7 2.92 22.50 15.66
CA PRO A 7 1.62 23.17 15.69
C PRO A 7 1.73 24.56 15.06
N ARG A 8 0.76 24.97 14.23
CA ARG A 8 0.81 26.27 13.54
C ARG A 8 0.75 27.47 14.45
N ALA A 9 0.16 27.33 15.65
CA ALA A 9 -0.18 28.48 16.48
C ALA A 9 0.11 28.33 17.99
N PRO A 10 1.33 27.93 18.41
CA PRO A 10 1.70 27.88 19.83
C PRO A 10 1.56 29.25 20.52
N SER A 11 1.78 30.33 19.76
CA SER A 11 1.58 31.70 20.23
C SER A 11 0.11 32.09 20.41
N VAL A 12 -0.83 31.45 19.70
CA VAL A 12 -2.28 31.68 19.87
C VAL A 12 -2.78 30.96 21.12
N HIS A 13 -2.27 29.76 21.41
CA HIS A 13 -2.53 29.06 22.67
C HIS A 13 -2.11 29.91 23.87
N ALA A 14 -0.86 30.37 23.89
CA ALA A 14 -0.35 31.22 24.97
C ALA A 14 -1.15 32.54 25.12
N LYS A 15 -1.62 33.12 24.00
CA LYS A 15 -2.46 34.33 24.01
C LYS A 15 -3.88 34.06 24.49
N LEU A 16 -4.45 32.90 24.19
CA LEU A 16 -5.76 32.48 24.70
C LEU A 16 -5.70 32.29 26.23
N ASP A 17 -4.66 31.62 26.73
CA ASP A 17 -4.45 31.44 28.17
C ASP A 17 -4.31 32.79 28.90
N GLY A 18 -3.53 33.71 28.32
CA GLY A 18 -3.41 35.08 28.84
C GLY A 18 -4.72 35.87 28.80
N ALA A 19 -5.54 35.69 27.75
CA ALA A 19 -6.85 36.33 27.64
C ALA A 19 -7.87 35.77 28.64
N LEU A 20 -7.85 34.46 28.90
CA LEU A 20 -8.68 33.81 29.92
C LEU A 20 -8.30 34.29 31.33
N ALA A 21 -7.00 34.37 31.62
CA ALA A 21 -6.52 34.91 32.89
C ALA A 21 -6.95 36.37 33.08
N ALA A 22 -6.91 37.19 32.03
CA ALA A 22 -7.36 38.59 32.09
C ALA A 22 -8.87 38.73 32.36
N VAL A 23 -9.71 37.86 31.77
CA VAL A 23 -11.15 37.81 32.06
C VAL A 23 -11.39 37.42 33.52
N ALA A 24 -10.71 36.39 34.02
CA ALA A 24 -10.86 35.94 35.40
C ALA A 24 -10.53 37.03 36.43
N VAL A 25 -9.45 37.81 36.20
CA VAL A 25 -9.09 38.94 37.05
C VAL A 25 -10.17 40.02 37.04
N LEU A 26 -10.69 40.38 35.86
CA LEU A 26 -11.77 41.37 35.72
C LEU A 26 -13.06 40.90 36.42
N GLU A 27 -13.40 39.61 36.33
CA GLU A 27 -14.59 39.08 37.01
C GLU A 27 -14.52 39.21 38.53
N THR A 28 -13.34 39.06 39.15
CA THR A 28 -13.18 39.21 40.62
C THR A 28 -13.48 40.62 41.14
N GLU A 29 -13.18 41.67 40.35
CA GLU A 29 -13.38 43.07 40.76
C GLU A 29 -14.82 43.55 40.55
N THR A 30 -15.64 42.77 39.85
CA THR A 30 -16.97 43.20 39.37
C THR A 30 -17.98 43.34 40.51
N ALA A 31 -17.93 42.47 41.53
CA ALA A 31 -18.86 42.48 42.66
C ALA A 31 -18.66 43.71 43.57
N GLU A 32 -17.40 44.08 43.84
CA GLU A 32 -17.06 45.23 44.68
C GLU A 32 -17.43 46.56 44.00
N LEU A 33 -17.22 46.68 42.69
CA LEU A 33 -17.62 47.84 41.91
C LEU A 33 -19.14 47.95 41.77
N ALA A 34 -19.85 46.82 41.64
CA ALA A 34 -21.30 46.79 41.62
C ALA A 34 -21.90 47.24 42.96
N LEU A 35 -21.34 46.78 44.07
CA LEU A 35 -21.74 47.20 45.42
C LEU A 35 -21.50 48.71 45.62
N ALA A 36 -20.32 49.22 45.25
CA ALA A 36 -20.00 50.64 45.37
C ALA A 36 -20.93 51.55 44.55
N ALA A 37 -21.38 51.07 43.38
CA ALA A 37 -22.36 51.78 42.57
C ALA A 37 -23.78 51.75 43.19
N ALA A 38 -24.19 50.60 43.77
CA ALA A 38 -25.46 50.46 44.47
C ALA A 38 -25.54 51.35 45.73
N GLU A 39 -24.40 51.58 46.38
CA GLU A 39 -24.25 52.50 47.53
C GLU A 39 -24.20 53.99 47.12
N ASN A 40 -24.36 54.33 45.83
CA ASN A 40 -24.29 55.70 45.30
C ASN A 40 -22.99 56.45 45.61
N LYS A 41 -21.85 55.74 45.73
CA LYS A 41 -20.55 56.39 45.92
C LYS A 41 -20.22 57.30 44.73
N PRO A 42 -19.68 58.52 44.94
CA PRO A 42 -19.36 59.44 43.86
C PRO A 42 -18.44 58.81 42.81
N GLY A 43 -18.85 58.85 41.53
CA GLY A 43 -18.09 58.32 40.40
C GLY A 43 -18.06 56.79 40.27
N ALA A 44 -18.68 56.03 41.18
CA ALA A 44 -18.69 54.56 41.15
C ALA A 44 -19.45 54.00 39.93
N ALA A 45 -20.55 54.63 39.53
CA ALA A 45 -21.32 54.24 38.35
C ALA A 45 -20.48 54.34 37.05
N GLY A 46 -19.69 55.41 36.91
CA GLY A 46 -18.77 55.57 35.77
C GLY A 46 -17.64 54.53 35.77
N LYS A 47 -17.07 54.23 36.94
CA LYS A 47 -16.04 53.18 37.09
C LYS A 47 -16.58 51.80 36.74
N LEU A 48 -17.80 51.47 37.18
CA LEU A 48 -18.47 50.21 36.84
C LEU A 48 -18.75 50.09 35.33
N ALA A 49 -19.17 51.18 34.68
CA ALA A 49 -19.40 51.19 33.23
C ALA A 49 -18.11 50.91 32.43
N VAL A 50 -17.01 51.60 32.76
CA VAL A 50 -15.70 51.39 32.14
C VAL A 50 -15.19 49.96 32.39
N HIS A 51 -15.41 49.42 33.59
CA HIS A 51 -15.03 48.04 33.88
C HIS A 51 -15.82 47.04 33.03
N ARG A 52 -17.14 47.21 32.89
CA ARG A 52 -17.97 46.34 32.03
C ARG A 52 -17.52 46.37 30.58
N GLU A 53 -17.14 47.54 30.07
CA GLU A 53 -16.60 47.67 28.71
C GLU A 53 -15.28 46.90 28.55
N LYS A 54 -14.37 46.98 29.53
CA LYS A 54 -13.13 46.20 29.54
C LYS A 54 -13.39 44.69 29.58
N THR A 55 -14.34 44.23 30.39
CA THR A 55 -14.75 42.82 30.45
C THR A 55 -15.29 42.36 29.09
N ALA A 56 -16.21 43.12 28.49
CA ALA A 56 -16.78 42.79 27.18
C ALA A 56 -15.72 42.71 26.07
N LEU A 57 -14.73 43.61 26.08
CA LEU A 57 -13.61 43.57 25.15
C LEU A 57 -12.71 42.35 25.37
N ALA A 58 -12.42 42.00 26.63
CA ALA A 58 -11.61 40.84 26.98
C ALA A 58 -12.31 39.54 26.56
N GLU A 59 -13.61 39.41 26.80
CA GLU A 59 -14.42 38.28 26.32
C GLU A 59 -14.44 38.19 24.78
N SER A 60 -14.53 39.33 24.07
CA SER A 60 -14.44 39.33 22.61
C SER A 60 -13.12 38.78 22.12
N ARG A 61 -12.01 39.20 22.74
CA ARG A 61 -10.67 38.68 22.44
C ARG A 61 -10.56 37.18 22.72
N VAL A 62 -11.15 36.69 23.81
CA VAL A 62 -11.21 35.24 24.08
C VAL A 62 -11.96 34.50 22.97
N ARG A 63 -13.13 35.01 22.52
CA ARG A 63 -13.89 34.42 21.41
C ARG A 63 -13.10 34.39 20.12
N GLU A 64 -12.44 35.48 19.76
CA GLU A 64 -11.58 35.58 18.57
C GLU A 64 -10.39 34.61 18.64
N MET A 65 -9.71 34.53 19.79
CA MET A 65 -8.57 33.63 19.98
C MET A 65 -8.99 32.16 19.97
N ARG A 66 -10.15 31.81 20.52
CA ARG A 66 -10.73 30.46 20.41
C ARG A 66 -11.03 30.11 18.96
N SER A 67 -11.65 31.01 18.21
CA SER A 67 -11.92 30.79 16.78
C SER A 67 -10.64 30.65 15.96
N ALA A 68 -9.60 31.43 16.26
CA ALA A 68 -8.31 31.34 15.60
C ALA A 68 -7.60 30.01 15.92
N LEU A 69 -7.68 29.55 17.18
CA LEU A 69 -7.12 28.28 17.61
C LEU A 69 -7.84 27.10 16.93
N ASP A 70 -9.18 27.10 16.91
CA ASP A 70 -9.98 26.08 16.22
C ASP A 70 -9.59 25.97 14.74
N LEU A 71 -9.41 27.11 14.06
CA LEU A 71 -8.98 27.15 12.67
C LEU A 71 -7.57 26.58 12.51
N ALA A 72 -6.63 26.96 13.39
CA ALA A 72 -5.25 26.48 13.33
C ALA A 72 -5.18 24.95 13.51
N VAL A 73 -5.90 24.41 14.51
CA VAL A 73 -5.98 22.96 14.76
C VAL A 73 -6.57 22.22 13.56
N ARG A 74 -7.63 22.76 12.95
CA ARG A 74 -8.21 22.16 11.74
C ARG A 74 -7.21 22.13 10.58
N LEU A 75 -6.53 23.25 10.31
CA LEU A 75 -5.53 23.34 9.25
C LEU A 75 -4.34 22.41 9.49
N ASP A 76 -3.95 22.19 10.74
CA ASP A 76 -2.91 21.21 11.09
C ASP A 76 -3.36 19.78 10.76
N ARG A 77 -4.60 19.41 11.11
CA ARG A 77 -5.17 18.10 10.76
C ARG A 77 -5.28 17.90 9.25
N GLU A 78 -5.77 18.90 8.52
CA GLU A 78 -5.86 18.88 7.05
C GLU A 78 -4.47 18.73 6.42
N SER A 79 -3.45 19.40 6.96
CA SER A 79 -2.07 19.28 6.51
C SER A 79 -1.52 17.86 6.70
N VAL A 80 -1.79 17.23 7.84
CA VAL A 80 -1.39 15.82 8.10
C VAL A 80 -2.07 14.87 7.13
N ALA A 81 -3.38 15.01 6.94
CA ALA A 81 -4.14 14.21 5.98
C ALA A 81 -3.62 14.36 4.55
N SER A 82 -3.28 15.59 4.13
CA SER A 82 -2.71 15.86 2.82
C SER A 82 -1.32 15.22 2.62
N VAL A 83 -0.46 15.23 3.63
CA VAL A 83 0.85 14.57 3.56
C VAL A 83 0.68 13.06 3.41
N ALA A 84 -0.20 12.45 4.22
CA ALA A 84 -0.49 11.02 4.12
C ALA A 84 -1.05 10.64 2.74
N ALA A 85 -1.93 11.46 2.16
CA ALA A 85 -2.45 11.26 0.81
C ALA A 85 -1.34 11.33 -0.25
N SER A 86 -0.40 12.26 -0.13
CA SER A 86 0.76 12.37 -1.04
C SER A 86 1.65 11.12 -0.96
N GLU A 87 1.99 10.67 0.25
CA GLU A 87 2.80 9.46 0.44
C GLU A 87 2.12 8.22 -0.15
N ARG A 88 0.79 8.09 -0.01
CA ARG A 88 0.02 7.01 -0.62
C ARG A 88 0.06 7.07 -2.15
N ALA A 89 -0.08 8.25 -2.74
CA ALA A 89 -0.02 8.43 -4.19
C ALA A 89 1.35 8.05 -4.78
N GLU A 90 2.44 8.43 -4.11
CA GLU A 90 3.80 8.03 -4.47
C GLU A 90 3.97 6.50 -4.41
N ARG A 91 3.51 5.87 -3.32
CA ARG A 91 3.57 4.41 -3.17
C ARG A 91 2.70 3.67 -4.19
N LEU A 92 1.52 4.18 -4.52
CA LEU A 92 0.66 3.62 -5.56
C LEU A 92 1.35 3.66 -6.94
N THR A 93 2.04 4.76 -7.24
CA THR A 93 2.82 4.89 -8.48
C THR A 93 3.93 3.85 -8.56
N ALA A 94 4.71 3.69 -7.48
CA ALA A 94 5.74 2.66 -7.40
C ALA A 94 5.15 1.24 -7.51
N PHE A 95 4.03 0.97 -6.83
CA PHE A 95 3.32 -0.30 -6.89
C PHE A 95 2.90 -0.65 -8.32
N LYS A 96 2.27 0.28 -9.05
CA LYS A 96 1.89 0.09 -10.46
C LYS A 96 3.10 -0.19 -11.35
N SER A 97 4.21 0.51 -11.14
CA SER A 97 5.45 0.26 -11.85
C SER A 97 5.98 -1.17 -11.61
N HIS A 98 5.91 -1.66 -10.36
CA HIS A 98 6.30 -3.03 -10.04
C HIS A 98 5.35 -4.07 -10.65
N MET A 99 4.04 -3.79 -10.68
CA MET A 99 3.06 -4.66 -11.35
C MET A 99 3.32 -4.74 -12.86
N ALA A 100 3.62 -3.62 -13.53
CA ALA A 100 3.99 -3.63 -14.94
C ALA A 100 5.29 -4.41 -15.22
N ALA A 101 6.30 -4.29 -14.35
CA ALA A 101 7.53 -5.10 -14.45
C ALA A 101 7.24 -6.60 -14.25
N ARG A 102 6.32 -6.93 -13.35
CA ARG A 102 5.86 -8.30 -13.11
C ARG A 102 5.13 -8.88 -14.34
N ASP A 103 4.29 -8.10 -15.00
CA ASP A 103 3.61 -8.48 -16.26
C ASP A 103 4.62 -8.81 -17.35
N GLN A 104 5.65 -7.97 -17.54
CA GLN A 104 6.73 -8.23 -18.49
C GLN A 104 7.51 -9.50 -18.15
N ALA A 105 7.75 -9.76 -16.86
CA ALA A 105 8.43 -10.98 -16.42
C ALA A 105 7.59 -12.24 -16.69
N VAL A 106 6.27 -12.18 -16.53
CA VAL A 106 5.37 -13.30 -16.88
C VAL A 106 5.33 -13.53 -18.39
N GLU A 107 5.32 -12.48 -19.20
CA GLU A 107 5.40 -12.60 -20.66
C GLU A 107 6.71 -13.27 -21.11
N ALA A 108 7.84 -12.84 -20.53
CA ALA A 108 9.13 -13.49 -20.76
C ALA A 108 9.13 -14.97 -20.33
N LEU A 109 8.51 -15.29 -19.20
CA LEU A 109 8.35 -16.66 -18.71
C LEU A 109 7.53 -17.52 -19.69
N MET A 110 6.40 -17.03 -20.19
CA MET A 110 5.56 -17.75 -21.14
C MET A 110 6.27 -17.96 -22.49
N SER A 111 7.04 -16.97 -22.95
CA SER A 111 7.87 -17.10 -24.16
C SER A 111 8.97 -18.16 -23.99
N ALA A 112 9.65 -18.18 -22.83
CA ALA A 112 10.62 -19.22 -22.52
C ALA A 112 9.98 -20.60 -22.41
N ALA A 113 8.79 -20.70 -21.83
CA ALA A 113 8.02 -21.95 -21.75
C ALA A 113 7.63 -22.46 -23.14
N ALA A 114 7.17 -21.58 -24.04
CA ALA A 114 6.88 -21.94 -25.42
C ALA A 114 8.13 -22.44 -26.17
N THR A 115 9.27 -21.77 -25.97
CA THR A 115 10.56 -22.19 -26.55
C THR A 115 10.98 -23.57 -26.04
N MET A 116 10.87 -23.80 -24.72
CA MET A 116 11.15 -25.10 -24.12
C MET A 116 10.21 -26.19 -24.64
N ALA A 117 8.91 -25.89 -24.79
CA ALA A 117 7.93 -26.84 -25.32
C ALA A 117 8.23 -27.22 -26.78
N ALA A 118 8.60 -26.26 -27.63
CA ALA A 118 8.99 -26.51 -29.01
C ALA A 118 10.26 -27.38 -29.08
N ALA A 119 11.31 -27.02 -28.34
CA ALA A 119 12.56 -27.79 -28.28
C ALA A 119 12.33 -29.22 -27.75
N PHE A 120 11.40 -29.39 -26.80
CA PHE A 120 11.01 -30.69 -26.31
C PHE A 120 10.28 -31.52 -27.39
N GLY A 121 9.40 -30.89 -28.17
CA GLY A 121 8.76 -31.51 -29.33
C GLY A 121 9.78 -32.00 -30.36
N ASP A 122 10.76 -31.17 -30.72
CA ASP A 122 11.84 -31.53 -31.65
C ASP A 122 12.69 -32.70 -31.11
N TYR A 123 12.95 -32.74 -29.80
CA TYR A 123 13.64 -33.86 -29.15
C TYR A 123 12.83 -35.18 -29.26
N ILE A 124 11.52 -35.13 -29.03
CA ILE A 124 10.64 -36.31 -29.15
C ILE A 124 10.64 -36.82 -30.59
N GLU A 125 10.53 -35.92 -31.56
CA GLU A 125 10.55 -36.25 -32.98
C GLU A 125 11.89 -36.82 -33.45
N ALA A 126 13.00 -36.25 -32.99
CA ALA A 126 14.34 -36.79 -33.26
C ALA A 126 14.53 -38.18 -32.62
N THR A 127 14.01 -38.38 -31.42
CA THR A 127 14.05 -39.68 -30.71
C THR A 127 13.22 -40.73 -31.44
N ARG A 128 12.04 -40.36 -31.95
CA ARG A 128 11.20 -41.21 -32.79
C ARG A 128 11.92 -41.57 -34.09
N GLY A 129 12.45 -40.59 -34.81
CA GLY A 129 13.21 -40.82 -36.04
C GLY A 129 14.38 -41.77 -35.82
N ALA A 130 15.13 -41.60 -34.73
CA ALA A 130 16.22 -42.52 -34.37
C ALA A 130 15.74 -43.97 -34.18
N LYS A 131 14.58 -44.19 -33.54
CA LYS A 131 13.97 -45.52 -33.38
C LYS A 131 13.53 -46.12 -34.71
N GLU A 132 12.92 -45.33 -35.58
CA GLU A 132 12.42 -45.79 -36.89
C GLU A 132 13.56 -46.17 -37.85
N THR A 133 14.73 -45.57 -37.68
CA THR A 133 15.94 -45.88 -38.49
C THR A 133 16.80 -47.03 -37.95
N LEU A 134 16.34 -47.77 -36.95
CA LEU A 134 17.11 -48.91 -36.43
C LEU A 134 17.33 -49.97 -37.51
N PRO A 135 18.56 -50.50 -37.64
CA PRO A 135 18.82 -51.63 -38.54
C PRO A 135 17.97 -52.85 -38.16
N ALA A 136 17.51 -53.58 -39.18
CA ALA A 136 16.70 -54.78 -38.98
C ALA A 136 17.41 -55.78 -38.04
N GLY A 137 16.68 -56.31 -37.06
CA GLY A 137 17.20 -57.23 -36.04
C GLY A 137 17.88 -56.55 -34.84
N VAL A 138 17.94 -55.22 -34.79
CA VAL A 138 18.50 -54.46 -33.67
C VAL A 138 17.39 -53.82 -32.83
N ALA A 139 17.49 -53.92 -31.50
CA ALA A 139 16.57 -53.27 -30.56
C ALA A 139 17.18 -51.98 -29.99
N PHE A 140 16.36 -50.96 -29.73
CA PHE A 140 16.79 -49.75 -29.03
C PHE A 140 17.07 -50.10 -27.55
N PRO A 141 18.29 -49.86 -27.04
CA PRO A 141 18.60 -50.18 -25.65
C PRO A 141 17.88 -49.22 -24.70
N LEU A 142 17.23 -49.78 -23.68
CA LEU A 142 16.56 -49.01 -22.62
C LEU A 142 17.55 -48.77 -21.47
N VAL A 143 18.22 -47.61 -21.50
CA VAL A 143 19.22 -47.23 -20.50
C VAL A 143 18.62 -46.20 -19.54
N GLY A 144 18.79 -46.39 -18.23
CA GLY A 144 18.42 -45.37 -17.25
C GLY A 144 19.40 -44.20 -17.26
N ILE A 145 18.89 -42.96 -17.23
CA ILE A 145 19.74 -41.75 -17.22
C ILE A 145 19.94 -41.23 -15.80
N GLY A 146 21.18 -40.89 -15.46
CA GLY A 146 21.56 -40.31 -14.17
C GLY A 146 21.68 -41.34 -13.03
N PRO A 147 22.05 -40.88 -11.81
CA PRO A 147 22.18 -41.76 -10.65
C PRO A 147 20.87 -42.51 -10.39
N LEU A 148 20.94 -43.84 -10.30
CA LEU A 148 19.78 -44.73 -10.08
C LEU A 148 18.65 -44.58 -11.13
N GLY A 149 18.92 -44.04 -12.32
CA GLY A 149 17.91 -43.82 -13.35
C GLY A 149 16.93 -42.67 -13.03
N LEU A 150 17.33 -41.74 -12.15
CA LEU A 150 16.52 -40.59 -11.73
C LEU A 150 15.97 -39.77 -12.91
N GLY A 151 16.70 -39.70 -14.02
CA GLY A 151 16.31 -38.97 -15.22
C GLY A 151 15.35 -39.73 -16.16
N GLY A 152 14.88 -40.91 -15.77
CA GLY A 152 14.04 -41.77 -16.60
C GLY A 152 14.84 -42.62 -17.59
N ARG A 153 14.17 -43.08 -18.66
CA ARG A 153 14.76 -43.92 -19.71
C ARG A 153 15.30 -43.06 -20.85
N SER A 154 16.36 -43.55 -21.51
CA SER A 154 17.04 -42.95 -22.66
C SER A 154 16.15 -42.64 -23.85
N ASP A 155 14.96 -43.24 -23.90
CA ASP A 155 14.02 -43.18 -25.00
C ASP A 155 12.64 -42.64 -24.58
N GLY A 156 12.54 -42.15 -23.33
CA GLY A 156 11.34 -41.61 -22.70
C GLY A 156 11.35 -40.09 -22.56
N PRO A 157 10.34 -39.50 -21.91
CA PRO A 157 10.09 -38.05 -21.94
C PRO A 157 11.08 -37.18 -21.12
N LEU A 158 12.12 -37.75 -20.49
CA LEU A 158 13.16 -37.04 -19.72
C LEU A 158 12.67 -35.96 -18.73
N ASP A 159 11.41 -36.00 -18.32
CA ASP A 159 10.73 -34.99 -17.51
C ASP A 159 11.45 -34.75 -16.17
N LEU A 160 11.86 -35.82 -15.48
CA LEU A 160 12.63 -35.74 -14.24
C LEU A 160 14.04 -35.18 -14.43
N LEU A 161 14.68 -35.46 -15.56
CA LEU A 161 16.01 -34.92 -15.89
C LEU A 161 15.93 -33.42 -16.17
N ILE A 162 14.92 -33.01 -16.93
CA ILE A 162 14.65 -31.61 -17.25
C ILE A 162 14.31 -30.84 -15.97
N LEU A 163 13.49 -31.39 -15.08
CA LEU A 163 13.18 -30.79 -13.77
C LEU A 163 14.44 -30.62 -12.91
N ALA A 164 15.32 -31.62 -12.86
CA ALA A 164 16.58 -31.53 -12.11
C ALA A 164 17.52 -30.45 -12.69
N GLU A 165 17.56 -30.34 -14.02
CA GLU A 165 18.36 -29.33 -14.70
C GLU A 165 17.80 -27.92 -14.52
N LEU A 166 16.48 -27.75 -14.58
CA LEU A 166 15.81 -26.49 -14.26
C LEU A 166 16.07 -26.06 -12.81
N HIS A 167 16.12 -27.00 -11.86
CA HIS A 167 16.50 -26.72 -10.48
C HIS A 167 17.97 -26.26 -10.37
N ARG A 168 18.88 -26.91 -11.10
CA ARG A 168 20.31 -26.53 -11.14
C ARG A 168 20.54 -25.14 -11.75
N LEU A 169 19.74 -24.78 -12.75
CA LEU A 169 19.82 -23.51 -13.47
C LEU A 169 19.03 -22.38 -12.78
N ALA A 170 18.22 -22.69 -11.77
CA ALA A 170 17.37 -21.71 -11.10
C ALA A 170 18.22 -20.61 -10.43
N PRO A 171 17.95 -19.32 -10.71
CA PRO A 171 18.67 -18.22 -10.08
C PRO A 171 18.36 -18.15 -8.59
N LEU A 172 19.36 -17.75 -7.80
CA LEU A 172 19.20 -17.43 -6.39
C LEU A 172 18.37 -16.16 -6.21
N ARG A 173 17.46 -16.13 -5.23
CA ARG A 173 16.68 -14.92 -4.87
C ARG A 173 17.57 -13.80 -4.34
N GLN A 174 18.65 -14.15 -3.65
CA GLN A 174 19.65 -13.22 -3.14
C GLN A 174 21.06 -13.83 -3.23
N PRO A 175 22.12 -13.02 -3.37
CA PRO A 175 23.48 -13.51 -3.31
C PRO A 175 23.77 -14.17 -1.95
N LYS A 176 24.30 -15.40 -1.96
CA LYS A 176 24.73 -16.17 -0.76
C LYS A 176 23.60 -16.70 0.14
N THR A 177 22.36 -16.76 -0.33
CA THR A 177 21.27 -17.47 0.37
C THR A 177 20.97 -18.80 -0.30
N ASN A 178 20.44 -19.78 0.44
CA ASN A 178 19.87 -21.01 -0.14
C ASN A 178 18.42 -20.83 -0.63
N ASP A 179 17.94 -19.59 -0.75
CA ASP A 179 16.61 -19.28 -1.25
C ASP A 179 16.63 -19.23 -2.78
N PHE A 180 16.09 -20.27 -3.42
CA PHE A 180 15.96 -20.36 -4.88
C PHE A 180 14.61 -19.79 -5.35
N VAL A 181 14.56 -19.32 -6.60
CA VAL A 181 13.28 -19.10 -7.28
C VAL A 181 12.71 -20.48 -7.66
N ALA A 182 11.87 -21.05 -6.79
CA ALA A 182 11.20 -22.32 -7.06
C ALA A 182 10.30 -22.18 -8.30
N LEU A 183 10.62 -22.94 -9.35
CA LEU A 183 9.75 -23.06 -10.53
C LEU A 183 8.54 -23.92 -10.14
N PRO A 184 7.31 -23.39 -10.25
CA PRO A 184 6.13 -24.17 -9.93
C PRO A 184 5.80 -25.04 -11.14
N PHE A 185 5.68 -26.35 -10.93
CA PHE A 185 4.99 -27.33 -11.77
C PHE A 185 5.81 -28.19 -12.75
N ALA A 186 5.45 -29.49 -12.69
CA ALA A 186 4.93 -30.22 -13.84
C ALA A 186 3.92 -31.30 -13.36
N ARG A 187 2.64 -30.94 -13.19
CA ARG A 187 1.50 -31.87 -13.18
C ARG A 187 0.27 -31.18 -13.79
N PRO A 188 -0.59 -31.88 -14.53
CA PRO A 188 -1.83 -31.32 -15.08
C PRO A 188 -2.78 -30.89 -13.94
N LEU A 189 -3.41 -29.73 -14.11
CA LEU A 189 -4.33 -29.15 -13.11
C LEU A 189 -5.63 -29.95 -13.01
N TRP A 190 -6.13 -30.52 -14.13
CA TRP A 190 -7.27 -31.44 -14.16
C TRP A 190 -7.15 -32.52 -15.26
N PRO A 191 -7.69 -33.74 -15.06
CA PRO A 191 -7.66 -34.82 -16.06
C PRO A 191 -8.45 -34.56 -17.36
N ALA A 192 -9.34 -33.57 -17.37
CA ALA A 192 -10.15 -33.22 -18.55
C ALA A 192 -9.35 -32.43 -19.60
N ASP A 193 -8.40 -31.59 -19.17
CA ASP A 193 -7.63 -30.69 -20.05
C ASP A 193 -6.52 -31.42 -20.81
N THR A 194 -6.18 -32.65 -20.40
CA THR A 194 -5.24 -33.52 -21.12
C THR A 194 -5.72 -33.95 -22.50
N LEU A 195 -7.04 -33.87 -22.77
CA LEU A 195 -7.64 -34.30 -24.04
C LEU A 195 -7.94 -33.13 -25.00
N ASP A 196 -7.97 -31.90 -24.49
CA ASP A 196 -8.15 -30.68 -25.29
C ASP A 196 -7.37 -29.49 -24.68
N PRO A 197 -6.10 -29.31 -25.03
CA PRO A 197 -5.29 -28.19 -24.56
C PRO A 197 -5.83 -26.81 -24.95
N SER A 198 -6.66 -26.73 -25.99
CA SER A 198 -7.24 -25.47 -26.47
C SER A 198 -8.38 -24.96 -25.58
N ALA A 199 -8.91 -25.82 -24.69
CA ALA A 199 -9.89 -25.44 -23.67
C ALA A 199 -9.27 -24.68 -22.49
N THR A 200 -7.93 -24.67 -22.35
CA THR A 200 -7.24 -23.92 -21.30
C THR A 200 -7.03 -22.47 -21.75
N PRO A 201 -7.56 -21.47 -21.01
CA PRO A 201 -7.34 -20.06 -21.32
C PRO A 201 -5.86 -19.70 -21.37
N ALA A 202 -5.50 -18.73 -22.22
CA ALA A 202 -4.13 -18.25 -22.30
C ALA A 202 -3.69 -17.66 -20.94
N ALA A 203 -2.67 -18.26 -20.33
CA ALA A 203 -2.22 -17.92 -18.99
C ALA A 203 -1.85 -16.44 -18.81
N LEU A 204 -1.33 -15.80 -19.86
CA LEU A 204 -0.98 -14.38 -19.82
C LEU A 204 -2.21 -13.46 -19.74
N ASP A 205 -3.29 -13.81 -20.41
CA ASP A 205 -4.52 -13.01 -20.43
C ASP A 205 -5.27 -13.13 -19.10
N GLU A 206 -5.38 -14.35 -18.55
CA GLU A 206 -5.90 -14.61 -17.21
C GLU A 206 -5.09 -13.89 -16.13
N TYR A 207 -3.75 -13.94 -16.25
CA TYR A 207 -2.86 -13.26 -15.33
C TYR A 207 -3.04 -11.72 -15.38
N ARG A 208 -3.10 -11.13 -16.58
CA ARG A 208 -3.33 -9.69 -16.77
C ARG A 208 -4.70 -9.26 -16.24
N ALA A 209 -5.74 -10.07 -16.45
CA ALA A 209 -7.06 -9.81 -15.91
C ALA A 209 -7.04 -9.78 -14.37
N ALA A 210 -6.41 -10.77 -13.73
CA ALA A 210 -6.24 -10.81 -12.28
C ALA A 210 -5.39 -9.64 -11.75
N ALA A 211 -4.30 -9.29 -12.43
CA ALA A 211 -3.43 -8.17 -12.06
C ALA A 211 -4.17 -6.83 -12.06
N ARG A 212 -5.06 -6.59 -13.04
CA ARG A 212 -5.90 -5.39 -13.09
C ARG A 212 -6.85 -5.30 -11.90
N VAL A 213 -7.53 -6.40 -11.55
CA VAL A 213 -8.44 -6.44 -10.38
C VAL A 213 -7.70 -6.05 -9.10
N VAL A 214 -6.46 -6.51 -8.92
CA VAL A 214 -5.64 -6.15 -7.75
C VAL A 214 -5.29 -4.67 -7.74
N VAL A 215 -4.89 -4.10 -8.88
CA VAL A 215 -4.57 -2.66 -8.97
C VAL A 215 -5.81 -1.81 -8.67
N ASP A 216 -6.95 -2.13 -9.30
CA ASP A 216 -8.20 -1.39 -9.14
C ASP A 216 -8.71 -1.44 -7.68
N ASP A 217 -8.55 -2.56 -6.99
CA ASP A 217 -8.94 -2.70 -5.58
C ASP A 217 -8.06 -1.84 -4.67
N ILE A 218 -6.74 -1.84 -4.88
CA ILE A 218 -5.80 -1.03 -4.10
C ILE A 218 -6.06 0.47 -4.32
N GLU A 219 -6.39 0.89 -5.54
CA GLU A 219 -6.79 2.27 -5.83
C GLU A 219 -8.03 2.67 -5.02
N LYS A 220 -9.08 1.85 -5.02
CA LYS A 220 -10.30 2.10 -4.25
C LYS A 220 -10.02 2.19 -2.75
N GLN A 221 -9.15 1.33 -2.23
CA GLN A 221 -8.74 1.38 -0.82
C GLN A 221 -8.02 2.69 -0.48
N ILE A 222 -7.11 3.16 -1.35
CA ILE A 222 -6.41 4.42 -1.16
C ILE A 222 -7.38 5.61 -1.19
N ASP A 223 -8.31 5.63 -2.13
CA ASP A 223 -9.33 6.67 -2.22
C ASP A 223 -10.21 6.71 -0.97
N ALA A 224 -10.64 5.54 -0.47
CA ALA A 224 -11.41 5.44 0.76
C ALA A 224 -10.62 5.94 1.98
N LEU A 225 -9.34 5.61 2.10
CA LEU A 225 -8.47 6.09 3.18
C LEU A 225 -8.25 7.60 3.11
N ASN A 226 -8.02 8.14 1.91
CA ASN A 226 -7.85 9.59 1.72
C ASN A 226 -9.13 10.35 2.07
N ALA A 227 -10.29 9.84 1.65
CA ALA A 227 -11.58 10.42 2.00
C ALA A 227 -11.84 10.37 3.52
N ALA A 228 -11.50 9.26 4.17
CA ALA A 228 -11.65 9.10 5.62
C ALA A 228 -10.76 10.07 6.41
N ASP A 229 -9.50 10.25 6.01
CA ASP A 229 -8.56 11.16 6.67
C ASP A 229 -8.99 12.62 6.54
N LEU A 230 -9.44 13.04 5.35
CA LEU A 230 -9.97 14.39 5.12
C LEU A 230 -11.25 14.63 5.91
N ALA A 231 -12.17 13.66 5.93
CA ALA A 231 -13.39 13.75 6.73
C ALA A 231 -13.09 13.80 8.23
N GLY A 232 -12.08 13.06 8.70
CA GLY A 232 -11.59 13.11 10.08
C GLY A 232 -10.99 14.48 10.43
N ALA A 233 -10.19 15.05 9.53
CA ALA A 233 -9.59 16.38 9.70
C ALA A 233 -10.65 17.50 9.80
N ALA A 234 -11.76 17.37 9.07
CA ALA A 234 -12.85 18.33 9.06
C ALA A 234 -13.78 18.26 10.30
N ARG A 235 -13.79 17.15 11.04
CA ARG A 235 -14.63 17.03 12.25
C ARG A 235 -14.03 17.84 13.41
N LYS A 236 -14.85 18.73 13.97
CA LYS A 236 -14.60 19.25 15.33
C LYS A 236 -14.74 18.07 16.29
N GLU A 237 -13.70 17.76 17.05
CA GLU A 237 -13.89 16.92 18.23
C GLU A 237 -14.73 17.75 19.19
N ALA A 238 -15.91 17.22 19.55
CA ALA A 238 -16.64 17.73 20.70
C ALA A 238 -15.78 17.40 21.92
N ALA A 239 -15.08 18.41 22.43
CA ALA A 239 -14.40 18.37 23.73
C ALA A 239 -15.43 18.31 24.86
#